data_AF-A0A0A9WE76-F1
#
_entry.id   AF-A0A0A9WE76-F1
#
_cell.length_a   1.000
_cell.length_b   1.000
_cell.length_c   1.000
_cell.angle_alpha   90.00
_cell.angle_beta   90.00
_cell.angle_gamma   90.00
#
_symmetry.space_group_name_H-M   'P 1'
#
loop_
_entity.id
_entity.type
_entity.pdbx_description
1 polymer ?
#
loop_
_entity_poly.entity_id
_entity_poly.type
_entity_poly.pdbx_seq_one_letter_code
_entity_poly.pdbx_strand_id
1 'polypeptide(L)'
;MLCFSPKIDLGNDVEIDAQHPMQLEFGFKMDNVLGVQNLSSNGHHFMLYPNPVYDRFDEDIKYYKSDYLTINGQHLDRACQELDVVVRIGTSYCNVTSLSRQH
;
A
#
# COMPACT_ATOMS: atom_id res chain seq x y z
N MET A 1 -14.97 -10.26 10.97
CA MET A 1 -14.75 -10.78 9.61
C MET A 1 -13.51 -10.09 9.06
N LEU A 2 -12.62 -10.82 8.38
CA LEU A 2 -11.46 -10.25 7.72
C LEU A 2 -11.66 -10.40 6.20
N CYS A 3 -11.52 -9.31 5.47
CA CYS A 3 -11.67 -9.28 4.01
C CYS A 3 -10.43 -8.63 3.41
N PHE A 4 -9.85 -9.28 2.40
CA PHE A 4 -8.81 -8.65 1.59
C PHE A 4 -9.47 -7.75 0.55
N SER A 5 -8.89 -6.57 0.33
CA SER A 5 -9.35 -5.69 -0.74
C SER A 5 -9.16 -6.37 -2.10
N PRO A 6 -10.07 -6.13 -3.07
CA PRO A 6 -9.89 -6.63 -4.42
C PRO A 6 -8.72 -5.90 -5.09
N LYS A 7 -8.02 -6.60 -5.99
CA LYS A 7 -7.07 -5.96 -6.90
C LYS A 7 -7.85 -5.14 -7.93
N ILE A 8 -7.50 -3.87 -8.06
CA ILE A 8 -8.04 -2.98 -9.10
C ILE A 8 -7.01 -2.87 -10.22
N ASP A 9 -7.43 -3.12 -11.45
CA ASP A 9 -6.60 -2.94 -12.66
C ASP A 9 -7.17 -1.76 -13.45
N LEU A 10 -6.43 -0.65 -13.48
CA LEU A 10 -6.87 0.59 -14.14
C LEU A 10 -6.32 0.72 -15.58
N GLY A 11 -5.61 -0.29 -16.08
CA GLY A 11 -4.87 -0.19 -17.33
C GLY A 11 -3.62 0.69 -17.21
N ASN A 12 -2.83 0.77 -18.29
CA ASN A 12 -1.52 1.43 -18.28
C ASN A 12 -1.59 2.97 -18.35
N ASP A 13 -2.74 3.54 -18.74
CA ASP A 13 -2.87 4.98 -19.01
C ASP A 13 -3.38 5.78 -17.81
N VAL A 14 -3.71 5.12 -16.69
CA VAL A 14 -4.29 5.76 -15.51
C VAL A 14 -3.26 5.78 -14.39
N GLU A 15 -2.68 6.97 -14.18
CA GLU A 15 -1.85 7.23 -13.00
C GLU A 15 -2.71 7.69 -11.81
N ILE A 16 -2.46 7.11 -10.64
CA ILE A 16 -3.14 7.48 -9.40
C ILE A 16 -2.26 8.49 -8.65
N ASP A 17 -2.81 9.68 -8.41
CA ASP A 17 -2.14 10.70 -7.60
C ASP A 17 -2.07 10.25 -6.12
N ALA A 18 -0.88 10.29 -5.54
CA ALA A 18 -0.68 9.93 -4.14
C ALA A 18 -1.27 10.97 -3.17
N GLN A 19 -1.32 12.24 -3.56
CA GLN A 19 -1.85 13.36 -2.79
C GLN A 19 -3.38 13.45 -2.89
N HIS A 20 -3.92 13.08 -4.04
CA HIS A 20 -5.35 13.08 -4.31
C HIS A 20 -5.81 11.66 -4.67
N PRO A 21 -6.04 10.79 -3.65
CA PRO A 21 -6.42 9.41 -3.89
C PRO A 21 -7.74 9.32 -4.66
N MET A 22 -7.85 8.30 -5.48
CA MET A 22 -9.08 8.03 -6.22
C MET A 22 -10.15 7.49 -5.27
N GLN A 23 -11.34 8.09 -5.32
CA GLN A 23 -12.49 7.63 -4.55
C GLN A 23 -13.24 6.55 -5.32
N LEU A 24 -13.31 5.35 -4.75
CA LEU A 24 -14.06 4.23 -5.32
C LEU A 24 -15.35 3.99 -4.57
N GLU A 25 -16.38 3.60 -5.30
CA GLU A 25 -17.56 3.00 -4.72
C GLU A 25 -17.24 1.58 -4.22
N PHE A 26 -17.82 1.21 -3.08
CA PHE A 26 -17.62 -0.13 -2.53
C PHE A 26 -18.88 -0.67 -1.86
N GLY A 27 -18.88 -2.00 -1.68
CA GLY A 27 -19.91 -2.73 -0.96
C GLY A 27 -19.59 -4.21 -0.88
N PHE A 28 -20.55 -4.97 -0.40
CA PHE A 28 -20.44 -6.41 -0.19
C PHE A 28 -21.53 -7.14 -0.98
N LYS A 29 -21.14 -8.23 -1.65
CA LYS A 29 -22.08 -9.17 -2.26
C LYS A 29 -22.42 -10.25 -1.22
N MET A 30 -23.55 -10.09 -0.54
CA MET A 30 -24.07 -11.04 0.44
C MET A 30 -25.41 -11.58 -0.03
N ASP A 31 -25.37 -12.63 -0.86
CA ASP A 31 -26.55 -13.23 -1.49
C ASP A 31 -27.48 -12.17 -2.13
N ASN A 32 -28.74 -12.09 -1.66
CA ASN A 32 -29.77 -11.15 -2.14
C ASN A 32 -29.92 -9.90 -1.25
N VAL A 33 -28.98 -9.62 -0.34
CA VAL A 33 -29.03 -8.43 0.51
C VAL A 33 -28.55 -7.21 -0.28
N LEU A 34 -29.48 -6.41 -0.79
CA LEU A 34 -29.17 -5.25 -1.64
C LEU A 34 -28.57 -4.06 -0.86
N GLY A 35 -28.95 -3.91 0.41
CA GLY A 35 -28.56 -2.75 1.23
C GLY A 35 -27.06 -2.63 1.51
N VAL A 36 -26.28 -3.69 1.26
CA VAL A 36 -24.83 -3.70 1.46
C VAL A 36 -24.03 -3.61 0.17
N GLN A 37 -24.68 -3.65 -1.01
CA GLN A 37 -23.98 -3.71 -2.30
C GLN A 37 -23.37 -2.37 -2.71
N ASN A 38 -23.95 -1.26 -2.28
CA ASN A 38 -23.41 0.09 -2.47
C ASN A 38 -23.44 0.83 -1.12
N LEU A 39 -22.34 0.78 -0.38
CA LEU A 39 -22.19 1.50 0.87
C LEU A 39 -21.76 2.96 0.65
N SER A 40 -21.32 3.28 -0.57
CA SER A 40 -20.89 4.62 -0.95
C SER A 40 -22.02 5.62 -1.10
N SER A 41 -23.26 5.14 -1.26
CA SER A 41 -24.45 5.99 -1.18
C SER A 41 -24.57 6.75 0.16
N ASN A 42 -23.92 6.26 1.22
CA ASN A 42 -23.93 6.89 2.55
C ASN A 42 -22.80 7.91 2.73
N GLY A 43 -22.08 8.26 1.65
CA GLY A 43 -20.99 9.23 1.65
C GLY A 43 -19.60 8.65 1.96
N HIS A 44 -19.50 7.34 2.21
CA HIS A 44 -18.23 6.67 2.47
C HIS A 44 -17.60 6.14 1.17
N HIS A 45 -16.35 6.50 0.89
CA HIS A 45 -15.63 6.05 -0.30
C HIS A 45 -14.39 5.26 0.09
N PHE A 46 -14.03 4.29 -0.74
CA PHE A 46 -12.79 3.56 -0.59
C PHE A 46 -11.68 4.37 -1.28
N MET A 47 -10.65 4.74 -0.53
CA MET A 47 -9.54 5.55 -1.06
C MET A 47 -8.48 4.65 -1.67
N LEU A 48 -8.32 4.75 -2.99
CA LEU A 48 -7.28 4.02 -3.72
C LEU A 48 -6.04 4.91 -3.88
N TYR A 49 -4.89 4.39 -3.42
CA TYR A 49 -3.57 5.01 -3.54
C TYR A 49 -2.71 4.25 -4.54
N PRO A 50 -1.69 4.89 -5.14
CA PRO A 50 -0.72 4.19 -5.98
C PRO A 50 0.07 3.15 -5.20
N ASN A 51 0.58 2.15 -5.92
CA ASN A 51 1.46 1.13 -5.35
C ASN A 51 2.78 1.77 -4.86
N PRO A 52 3.38 1.26 -3.79
CA PRO A 52 4.71 1.68 -3.37
C PRO A 52 5.75 1.34 -4.44
N VAL A 53 6.64 2.28 -4.73
CA VAL A 53 7.78 2.09 -5.64
C VAL A 53 9.04 2.15 -4.80
N TYR A 54 9.88 1.12 -4.86
CA TYR A 54 11.13 1.07 -4.09
C TYR A 54 12.32 1.38 -5.00
N ASP A 55 13.20 2.25 -4.52
CA ASP A 55 14.43 2.59 -5.21
C ASP A 55 15.45 1.47 -5.06
N ARG A 56 16.24 1.24 -6.10
CA ARG A 56 17.39 0.33 -6.03
C ARG A 56 18.51 1.01 -5.25
N PHE A 57 19.30 0.23 -4.53
CA PHE A 57 20.54 0.73 -3.95
C PHE A 57 21.52 1.11 -5.07
N ASP A 58 22.21 2.24 -4.91
CA ASP A 58 23.22 2.71 -5.88
C ASP A 58 24.41 1.75 -5.97
N GLU A 59 24.68 1.03 -4.87
CA GLU A 59 25.69 -0.02 -4.80
C GLU A 59 25.06 -1.36 -5.20
N ASP A 60 25.72 -2.12 -6.09
CA ASP A 60 25.29 -3.47 -6.46
C ASP A 60 25.16 -4.40 -5.23
N ILE A 61 25.99 -4.17 -4.21
CA ILE A 61 25.99 -4.91 -2.95
C ILE A 61 26.04 -3.90 -1.79
N LYS A 62 24.92 -3.73 -1.09
CA LYS A 62 24.89 -2.95 0.15
C LYS A 62 25.35 -3.80 1.33
N TYR A 63 26.53 -3.51 1.86
CA TYR A 63 27.03 -4.20 3.06
C TYR A 63 26.32 -3.70 4.32
N TYR A 64 25.64 -4.61 5.01
CA TYR A 64 24.99 -4.33 6.29
C TYR A 64 26.03 -4.09 7.39
N LYS A 65 26.35 -2.81 7.65
CA LYS A 65 27.23 -2.38 8.75
C LYS A 65 26.36 -1.96 9.95
N SER A 66 25.88 -2.96 10.69
CA SER A 66 25.31 -2.99 12.06
C SER A 66 24.40 -1.89 12.63
N ASP A 67 24.21 -0.74 11.99
CA ASP A 67 23.41 0.34 12.55
C ASP A 67 21.97 0.25 12.03
N TYR A 68 21.68 0.63 10.78
CA TYR A 68 20.34 0.56 10.20
C TYR A 68 20.40 0.41 8.67
N LEU A 69 19.40 -0.25 8.08
CA LEU A 69 19.21 -0.30 6.62
C LEU A 69 18.04 0.60 6.23
N THR A 70 18.32 1.62 5.42
CA THR A 70 17.29 2.52 4.88
C THR A 70 16.91 2.07 3.48
N ILE A 71 15.61 1.88 3.22
CA ILE A 71 15.07 1.59 1.90
C ILE A 71 14.29 2.83 1.44
N ASN A 72 14.71 3.42 0.32
CA ASN A 72 14.07 4.60 -0.25
C ASN A 72 13.01 4.20 -1.28
N GLY A 73 12.11 5.13 -1.58
CA GLY A 73 11.06 4.92 -2.55
C GLY A 73 9.98 5.99 -2.51
N GLN A 74 8.93 5.75 -3.29
CA GLN A 74 7.76 6.60 -3.43
C GLN A 74 6.51 5.88 -2.92
N HIS A 75 5.61 6.65 -2.32
CA HIS A 75 4.28 6.19 -1.87
C HIS A 75 4.29 5.08 -0.80
N LEU A 76 5.41 4.89 -0.10
CA LEU A 76 5.59 3.81 0.88
C LEU A 76 4.62 3.91 2.07
N ASP A 77 4.15 5.11 2.38
CA ASP A 77 3.40 5.45 3.60
C ASP A 77 1.93 5.82 3.36
N ARG A 78 1.44 5.61 2.13
CA ARG A 78 0.12 6.14 1.73
C ARG A 78 -1.05 5.34 2.26
N ALA A 79 -0.93 4.02 2.20
CA ALA A 79 -1.97 3.08 2.63
C ALA A 79 -1.42 2.00 3.58
N CYS A 80 -0.15 2.11 3.99
CA CYS A 80 0.54 1.10 4.80
C CYS A 80 1.23 1.73 6.00
N GLN A 81 1.30 0.98 7.10
CA GLN A 81 2.09 1.29 8.29
C GLN A 81 3.30 0.34 8.39
N GLU A 82 4.22 0.62 9.32
CA GLU A 82 5.40 -0.21 9.58
C GLU A 82 5.07 -1.70 9.83
N LEU A 83 3.93 -1.99 10.46
CA LEU A 83 3.47 -3.35 10.78
C LEU A 83 2.95 -4.11 9.55
N ASP A 84 2.55 -3.40 8.50
CA ASP A 84 2.05 -3.99 7.25
C ASP A 84 3.20 -4.38 6.30
N VAL A 85 4.44 -3.97 6.61
CA VAL A 85 5.61 -4.17 5.77
C VAL A 85 6.50 -5.28 6.32
N VAL A 86 6.87 -6.22 5.45
CA VAL A 86 7.76 -7.32 5.80
C VAL A 86 9.00 -7.25 4.93
N VAL A 87 10.15 -6.98 5.53
CA VAL A 87 11.46 -6.96 4.87
C VAL A 87 12.19 -8.28 5.14
N ARG A 88 12.80 -8.84 4.10
CA ARG A 88 13.54 -10.12 4.19
C ARG A 88 14.92 -10.00 3.56
N ILE A 89 15.91 -10.60 4.21
CA ILE A 89 17.26 -10.79 3.67
C ILE A 89 17.49 -12.29 3.55
N GLY A 90 17.43 -12.80 2.32
CA GLY A 90 17.38 -14.25 2.08
C GLY A 90 16.13 -14.87 2.73
N THR A 91 16.34 -15.72 3.74
CA THR A 91 15.25 -16.37 4.48
C THR A 91 14.89 -15.66 5.80
N SER A 92 15.72 -14.73 6.27
CA SER A 92 15.56 -14.04 7.55
C SER A 92 14.63 -12.83 7.45
N TYR A 93 13.87 -12.58 8.52
CA TYR A 93 13.02 -11.41 8.67
C TYR A 93 13.78 -10.27 9.35
N CYS A 94 13.55 -9.04 8.90
CA CYS A 94 14.07 -7.84 9.52
C CYS A 94 12.97 -7.11 10.30
N ASN A 95 13.35 -6.47 11.40
CA ASN A 95 12.43 -5.59 12.13
C ASN A 95 12.35 -4.25 11.41
N VAL A 96 11.16 -3.91 10.91
CA VAL A 96 10.85 -2.58 10.40
C VAL A 96 10.56 -1.69 11.60
N THR A 97 11.38 -0.66 11.81
CA THR A 97 11.28 0.21 13.00
C THR A 97 10.65 1.55 12.72
N SER A 98 10.60 1.97 11.45
CA SER A 98 10.02 3.24 11.07
C SER A 98 9.68 3.24 9.58
N LEU A 99 8.60 3.95 9.25
CA LEU A 99 8.24 4.28 7.88
C LEU A 99 7.92 5.77 7.85
N SER A 100 8.73 6.55 7.14
CA SER A 100 8.70 8.01 7.19
C SER A 100 8.70 8.63 5.80
N ARG A 101 8.13 9.84 5.71
CA ARG A 101 8.22 10.68 4.51
C ARG A 101 9.51 11.49 4.57
N GLN A 102 10.35 11.37 3.56
CA GLN A 102 11.33 12.41 3.28
C GLN A 102 10.58 13.60 2.68
N HIS A 103 10.79 14.78 3.28
CA HIS A 103 10.09 16.01 2.97
C HIS A 103 10.98 16.98 2.21
#